data_AF-A0A917KSV7-F1
#
_entry.id   AF-A0A917KSV7-F1
#
_cell.length_a   1.000
_cell.length_b   1.000
_cell.length_c   1.000
_cell.angle_alpha   90.00
_cell.angle_beta   90.00
_cell.angle_gamma   90.00
#
_symmetry.space_group_name_H-M   'P 1'
#
loop_
_entity.id
_entity.type
_entity.pdbx_description
1 polymer ?
#
loop_
_entity_poly.entity_id
_entity_poly.type
_entity_poly.pdbx_seq_one_letter_code
_entity_poly.pdbx_strand_id
1 'polypeptide(L)'
;MAAAVPEELMAAVTYHCRYISKHLAKAQNLGSQHKTSMEEWQRLVLYALTDALAHNHLLVGALAAYLQRQQVDDDLVRRYLQTPDPDRYVTRHAIDHLDGLTGSRPETAEEPAWTHVGRCIARSAHAAEAAGSDEKTVR
;
A
#
# COMPACT_ATOMS: atom_id res chain seq x y z
N MET A 1 26.84 -5.36 4.57
CA MET A 1 26.26 -4.44 3.55
C MET A 1 24.80 -4.25 3.90
N ALA A 2 24.28 -3.02 3.92
CA ALA A 2 22.84 -2.83 4.05
C ALA A 2 22.16 -3.44 2.81
N ALA A 3 21.16 -4.29 3.01
CA ALA A 3 20.36 -4.80 1.90
C ALA A 3 19.70 -3.62 1.18
N ALA A 4 19.70 -3.64 -0.16
CA ALA A 4 18.96 -2.66 -0.94
C ALA A 4 17.46 -2.78 -0.66
N VAL A 5 16.73 -1.67 -0.73
CA VAL A 5 15.27 -1.68 -0.59
C VAL A 5 14.67 -2.37 -1.83
N PRO A 6 13.81 -3.40 -1.67
CA PRO A 6 13.16 -4.04 -2.81
C PRO A 6 12.31 -3.05 -3.61
N GLU A 7 12.37 -3.14 -4.93
CA GLU A 7 11.68 -2.21 -5.83
C GLU A 7 10.16 -2.31 -5.71
N GLU A 8 9.65 -3.50 -5.43
CA GLU A 8 8.22 -3.76 -5.26
C GLU A 8 7.67 -3.00 -4.04
N LEU A 9 8.48 -2.84 -2.97
CA LEU A 9 8.09 -2.04 -1.81
C LEU A 9 8.08 -0.54 -2.13
N MET A 10 9.05 -0.05 -2.90
CA MET A 10 9.06 1.34 -3.36
C MET A 10 7.87 1.64 -4.30
N ALA A 11 7.54 0.69 -5.18
CA ALA A 11 6.39 0.76 -6.05
C ALA A 11 5.07 0.73 -5.26
N ALA A 12 4.98 -0.10 -4.20
CA ALA A 12 3.83 -0.12 -3.30
C ALA A 12 3.63 1.23 -2.61
N VAL A 13 4.69 1.83 -2.06
CA VAL A 13 4.63 3.18 -1.47
C VAL A 13 4.10 4.18 -2.50
N THR A 14 4.67 4.20 -3.70
CA THR A 14 4.24 5.12 -4.77
C THR A 14 2.77 4.92 -5.14
N TYR A 15 2.36 3.66 -5.34
CA TYR A 15 0.99 3.31 -5.71
C TYR A 15 0.00 3.77 -4.64
N HIS A 16 0.22 3.40 -3.38
CA HIS A 16 -0.69 3.72 -2.28
C HIS A 16 -0.72 5.22 -1.98
N CYS A 17 0.42 5.92 -1.98
CA CYS A 17 0.46 7.37 -1.79
C CYS A 17 -0.33 8.12 -2.86
N ARG A 18 -0.31 7.66 -4.12
CA ARG A 18 -1.11 8.23 -5.20
C ARG A 18 -2.61 8.08 -4.94
N TYR A 19 -3.07 6.90 -4.52
CA TYR A 19 -4.49 6.68 -4.21
C TYR A 19 -4.93 7.46 -2.97
N ILE A 20 -4.14 7.43 -1.89
CA ILE A 20 -4.38 8.23 -0.67
C ILE A 20 -4.57 9.70 -1.06
N SER A 21 -3.61 10.27 -1.81
CA SER A 21 -3.67 11.67 -2.23
C SER A 21 -4.92 11.97 -3.08
N LYS A 22 -5.29 11.07 -4.01
CA LYS A 22 -6.50 11.18 -4.81
C LYS A 22 -7.76 11.22 -3.95
N HIS A 23 -7.87 10.33 -2.96
CA HIS A 23 -9.04 10.26 -2.08
C HIS A 23 -9.10 11.46 -1.12
N LEU A 24 -7.96 11.93 -0.59
CA LEU A 24 -7.90 13.15 0.22
C LEU A 24 -8.29 14.39 -0.58
N ALA A 25 -7.80 14.53 -1.82
CA ALA A 25 -8.19 15.62 -2.71
C ALA A 25 -9.70 15.58 -3.01
N LYS A 26 -10.28 14.38 -3.19
CA LYS A 26 -11.72 14.22 -3.34
C LYS A 26 -12.46 14.72 -2.09
N ALA A 27 -12.04 14.31 -0.89
CA ALA A 27 -12.65 14.74 0.36
C ALA A 27 -12.65 16.26 0.54
N GLN A 28 -11.54 16.92 0.20
CA GLN A 28 -11.42 18.39 0.24
C GLN A 28 -12.40 19.08 -0.71
N ASN A 29 -12.57 18.55 -1.92
CA ASN A 29 -13.39 19.18 -2.96
C ASN A 29 -14.90 18.98 -2.75
N LEU A 30 -15.34 17.93 -2.05
CA LEU A 30 -16.76 17.61 -1.87
C LEU A 30 -17.55 18.72 -1.17
N GLY A 31 -16.91 19.49 -0.27
CA GLY A 31 -17.54 20.64 0.39
C GLY A 31 -17.94 21.76 -0.57
N SER A 32 -17.27 21.88 -1.71
CA SER A 32 -17.64 22.83 -2.76
C SER A 32 -18.73 22.31 -3.69
N GLN A 33 -18.87 20.98 -3.81
CA GLN A 33 -19.77 20.29 -4.73
C GLN A 33 -21.15 20.00 -4.13
N HIS A 34 -21.22 19.69 -2.83
CA HIS A 34 -22.47 19.33 -2.13
C HIS A 34 -22.84 20.36 -1.05
N LYS A 35 -22.68 21.66 -1.35
CA LYS A 35 -22.95 22.76 -0.40
C LYS A 35 -24.38 22.78 0.14
N THR A 36 -25.33 22.25 -0.61
CA THR A 36 -26.76 22.30 -0.31
C THR A 36 -27.29 21.04 0.35
N SER A 37 -26.46 19.99 0.52
CA SER A 37 -26.87 18.73 1.13
C SER A 37 -25.81 18.22 2.12
N MET A 38 -26.06 18.47 3.40
CA MET A 38 -25.22 17.96 4.50
C MET A 38 -25.15 16.42 4.48
N GLU A 39 -26.26 15.76 4.17
CA GLU A 39 -26.36 14.29 4.13
C GLU A 39 -25.49 13.68 3.02
N GLU A 40 -25.52 14.27 1.82
CA GLU A 40 -24.66 13.79 0.73
C GLU A 40 -23.20 14.09 1.01
N TRP A 41 -22.91 15.29 1.51
CA TRP A 41 -21.55 15.69 1.84
C TRP A 41 -20.94 14.74 2.88
N GLN A 42 -21.62 14.49 4.00
CA GLN A 42 -21.11 13.61 5.06
C GLN A 42 -20.89 12.18 4.57
N ARG A 43 -21.81 11.65 3.74
CA ARG A 43 -21.71 10.29 3.20
C ARG A 43 -20.47 10.17 2.31
N LEU A 44 -20.30 11.11 1.37
CA LEU A 44 -19.22 11.05 0.39
C LEU A 44 -17.85 11.38 0.99
N VAL A 45 -17.79 12.33 1.93
CA VAL A 45 -16.53 12.68 2.61
C VAL A 45 -16.04 11.52 3.47
N LEU A 46 -16.95 10.83 4.19
CA LEU A 46 -16.60 9.66 4.98
C LEU A 46 -16.13 8.48 4.10
N TYR A 47 -16.75 8.25 2.94
CA TYR A 47 -16.26 7.25 2.00
C TYR A 47 -14.85 7.58 1.51
N ALA A 48 -14.61 8.82 1.07
CA ALA A 48 -13.29 9.22 0.58
C ALA A 48 -12.21 9.11 1.67
N LEU A 49 -12.50 9.54 2.89
CA LEU A 49 -11.56 9.44 4.01
C LEU A 49 -11.31 7.99 4.43
N THR A 50 -12.34 7.14 4.41
CA THR A 50 -12.20 5.71 4.72
C THR A 50 -11.40 4.98 3.65
N ASP A 51 -11.58 5.30 2.36
CA ASP A 51 -10.76 4.77 1.27
C ASP A 51 -9.28 5.15 1.45
N ALA A 52 -9.01 6.43 1.77
CA ALA A 52 -7.65 6.90 2.05
C ALA A 52 -7.04 6.17 3.26
N LEU A 53 -7.82 6.00 4.34
CA LEU A 53 -7.40 5.28 5.53
C LEU A 53 -7.10 3.80 5.22
N ALA A 54 -7.94 3.15 4.42
CA ALA A 54 -7.75 1.75 4.01
C ALA A 54 -6.46 1.55 3.22
N HIS A 55 -6.17 2.44 2.24
CA HIS A 55 -4.90 2.39 1.51
C HIS A 55 -3.69 2.62 2.42
N ASN A 56 -3.80 3.52 3.40
CA ASN A 56 -2.73 3.78 4.35
C ASN A 56 -2.49 2.60 5.29
N HIS A 57 -3.57 2.04 5.87
CA HIS A 57 -3.49 0.86 6.74
C HIS A 57 -2.90 -0.34 6.00
N LEU A 58 -3.33 -0.57 4.75
CA LEU A 58 -2.82 -1.68 3.96
C LEU A 58 -1.33 -1.52 3.65
N LEU A 59 -0.88 -0.33 3.27
CA LEU A 59 0.54 -0.04 3.03
C LEU A 59 1.38 -0.22 4.29
N VAL A 60 0.96 0.39 5.41
CA VAL A 60 1.66 0.27 6.70
C VAL A 60 1.74 -1.19 7.15
N GLY A 61 0.63 -1.92 7.04
CA GLY A 61 0.56 -3.34 7.38
C GLY A 61 1.49 -4.20 6.53
N ALA A 62 1.54 -3.97 5.21
CA ALA A 62 2.39 -4.74 4.31
C ALA A 62 3.88 -4.48 4.58
N LEU A 63 4.26 -3.23 4.86
CA LEU A 63 5.64 -2.89 5.26
C LEU A 63 6.01 -3.48 6.62
N ALA A 64 5.11 -3.42 7.60
CA ALA A 64 5.33 -4.04 8.91
C ALA A 64 5.49 -5.56 8.81
N ALA A 65 4.61 -6.23 8.04
CA ALA A 65 4.70 -7.66 7.77
C ALA A 65 6.02 -8.02 7.06
N TYR A 66 6.49 -7.17 6.15
CA TYR A 66 7.79 -7.37 5.50
C TYR A 66 8.93 -7.31 6.52
N LEU A 67 8.96 -6.31 7.39
CA LEU A 67 9.98 -6.18 8.45
C LEU A 67 9.97 -7.40 9.38
N GLN A 68 8.79 -7.88 9.78
CA GLN A 68 8.64 -9.10 10.58
C GLN A 68 9.19 -10.34 9.85
N ARG A 69 8.94 -10.49 8.55
CA ARG A 69 9.51 -11.58 7.73
C ARG A 69 11.03 -11.50 7.63
N GLN A 70 11.60 -10.29 7.65
CA GLN A 70 13.04 -10.06 7.73
C GLN A 70 13.61 -10.24 9.16
N GLN A 71 12.79 -10.67 10.12
CA GLN A 71 13.16 -10.85 11.52
C GLN A 71 13.73 -9.58 12.16
N VAL A 72 13.22 -8.42 11.74
CA VAL A 72 13.50 -7.16 12.42
C VAL A 72 12.92 -7.23 13.82
N ASP A 73 13.70 -6.76 14.80
CA ASP A 73 13.32 -6.73 16.21
C ASP A 73 11.93 -6.10 16.44
N ASP A 74 11.08 -6.78 17.22
CA ASP A 74 9.69 -6.37 17.43
C ASP A 74 9.58 -5.00 18.13
N ASP A 75 10.49 -4.68 19.05
CA ASP A 75 10.50 -3.37 19.72
C ASP A 75 10.87 -2.26 18.74
N LEU A 76 11.74 -2.56 17.78
CA LEU A 76 12.06 -1.65 16.70
C LEU A 76 10.86 -1.44 15.77
N VAL A 77 10.13 -2.50 15.40
CA VAL A 77 8.89 -2.40 14.62
C VAL A 77 7.84 -1.55 15.36
N ARG A 78 7.62 -1.80 16.66
CA ARG A 78 6.73 -0.99 17.53
C ARG A 78 7.13 0.49 17.51
N ARG A 79 8.43 0.78 17.62
CA ARG A 79 8.97 2.14 17.59
C ARG A 79 8.74 2.82 16.24
N TYR A 80 8.97 2.13 15.13
CA TYR A 80 8.75 2.69 13.79
C TYR A 80 7.27 2.96 13.51
N LEU A 81 6.39 2.07 13.95
CA LEU A 81 4.94 2.21 13.80
C LEU A 81 4.31 3.13 14.86
N GLN A 82 5.09 3.57 15.85
CA GLN A 82 4.62 4.39 16.97
C GLN A 82 3.40 3.77 17.69
N THR A 83 3.42 2.45 17.88
CA THR A 83 2.33 1.69 18.50
C THR A 83 2.89 0.59 19.39
N PRO A 84 2.26 0.30 20.55
CA PRO A 84 2.60 -0.88 21.34
C PRO A 84 2.13 -2.19 20.68
N ASP A 85 1.15 -2.10 19.78
CA ASP A 85 0.51 -3.21 19.08
C ASP A 85 0.66 -3.03 17.56
N PRO A 86 1.68 -3.65 16.93
CA PRO A 86 1.87 -3.68 15.48
C PRO A 86 0.81 -4.50 14.73
N ASP A 87 0.25 -5.52 15.39
CA ASP A 87 -0.63 -6.51 14.76
C ASP A 87 -1.96 -5.88 14.32
N ARG A 88 -2.35 -4.75 14.95
CA ARG A 88 -3.46 -3.90 14.48
C ARG A 88 -3.33 -3.45 13.00
N TYR A 89 -2.10 -3.41 12.47
CA TYR A 89 -1.82 -3.08 11.08
C TYR A 89 -1.58 -4.33 10.22
N VAL A 90 -0.96 -5.37 10.79
CA VAL A 90 -0.61 -6.63 10.11
C VAL A 90 -1.84 -7.53 9.98
N THR A 91 -2.79 -7.08 9.17
CA THR A 91 -4.02 -7.82 8.87
C THR A 91 -3.78 -8.90 7.81
N ARG A 92 -4.72 -9.85 7.66
CA ARG A 92 -4.68 -10.85 6.57
C ARG A 92 -4.56 -10.20 5.19
N HIS A 93 -5.27 -9.11 4.94
CA HIS A 93 -5.18 -8.36 3.68
C HIS A 93 -3.78 -7.78 3.44
N ALA A 94 -3.11 -7.29 4.48
CA ALA A 94 -1.75 -6.79 4.38
C ALA A 94 -0.74 -7.90 4.06
N ILE A 95 -0.93 -9.07 4.67
CA ILE A 95 -0.13 -10.27 4.37
C ILE A 95 -0.36 -10.72 2.94
N ASP A 96 -1.61 -10.86 2.50
CA ASP A 96 -1.96 -11.27 1.14
C ASP A 96 -1.40 -10.27 0.10
N HIS A 97 -1.46 -8.98 0.42
CA HIS A 97 -0.88 -7.92 -0.42
C HIS A 97 0.64 -8.05 -0.54
N LEU A 98 1.31 -8.26 0.60
CA LEU A 98 2.75 -8.49 0.63
C LEU A 98 3.13 -9.74 -0.16
N ASP A 99 2.36 -10.83 -0.05
CA ASP A 99 2.59 -12.04 -0.83
C ASP A 99 2.50 -11.79 -2.33
N GLY A 100 1.54 -10.97 -2.75
CA GLY A 100 1.45 -10.49 -4.13
C GLY A 100 2.70 -9.73 -4.57
N LEU A 101 3.18 -8.80 -3.73
CA LEU A 101 4.36 -7.98 -3.99
C LEU A 101 5.64 -8.83 -4.09
N THR A 102 5.83 -9.78 -3.18
CA THR A 102 7.07 -10.59 -3.11
C THR A 102 7.00 -11.88 -3.92
N GLY A 103 5.93 -12.10 -4.68
CA GLY A 103 5.75 -13.29 -5.50
C GLY A 103 5.46 -14.57 -4.73
N SER A 104 5.13 -14.48 -3.44
CA SER A 104 4.68 -15.63 -2.65
C SER A 104 3.36 -16.16 -3.22
N ARG A 105 3.19 -17.48 -3.18
CA ARG A 105 1.99 -18.13 -3.71
C ARG A 105 0.91 -18.19 -2.62
N PRO A 106 -0.35 -17.84 -2.93
CA PRO A 106 -1.43 -18.03 -1.97
C PRO A 106 -1.61 -19.52 -1.68
N GLU A 107 -1.96 -19.83 -0.42
CA GLU A 107 -2.28 -21.20 0.02
C GLU A 107 -3.60 -21.70 -0.58
N THR A 108 -4.45 -20.78 -1.04
CA THR A 108 -5.78 -21.06 -1.58
C THR A 108 -5.76 -21.24 -3.10
N ALA A 109 -6.72 -22.02 -3.62
CA ALA A 109 -6.88 -22.24 -5.06
C ALA A 109 -7.31 -20.98 -5.82
N GLU A 110 -8.10 -20.11 -5.17
CA GLU A 110 -8.46 -18.79 -5.68
C GLU A 110 -7.49 -17.74 -5.13
N GLU A 111 -6.97 -16.86 -6.01
CA GLU A 111 -6.05 -15.79 -5.62
C GLU A 111 -6.81 -14.69 -4.87
N PRO A 112 -6.44 -14.34 -3.62
CA PRO A 112 -7.05 -13.24 -2.90
C PRO A 112 -6.89 -11.92 -3.66
N ALA A 113 -7.91 -11.06 -3.62
CA ALA A 113 -7.90 -9.77 -4.34
C ALA A 113 -6.66 -8.92 -4.02
N TRP A 114 -6.22 -8.91 -2.76
CA TRP A 114 -5.05 -8.12 -2.36
C TRP A 114 -3.73 -8.72 -2.84
N THR A 115 -3.63 -10.04 -2.95
CA THR A 115 -2.51 -10.73 -3.62
C THR A 115 -2.44 -10.32 -5.10
N HIS A 116 -3.58 -10.31 -5.78
CA HIS A 116 -3.64 -9.86 -7.16
C HIS A 116 -3.15 -8.41 -7.32
N VAL A 117 -3.63 -7.50 -6.47
CA VAL A 117 -3.21 -6.08 -6.51
C VAL A 117 -1.70 -5.95 -6.26
N GLY A 118 -1.16 -6.65 -5.25
CA GLY A 118 0.28 -6.64 -4.98
C GLY A 118 1.10 -7.13 -6.18
N ARG A 119 0.67 -8.22 -6.81
CA ARG A 119 1.32 -8.78 -8.00
C ARG A 119 1.29 -7.82 -9.19
N CYS A 120 0.20 -7.11 -9.38
CA CYS A 120 0.09 -6.10 -10.42
C CYS A 120 1.04 -4.91 -10.19
N ILE A 121 1.22 -4.48 -8.94
CA ILE A 121 2.19 -3.44 -8.57
C ILE A 121 3.61 -3.93 -8.86
N ALA A 122 3.99 -5.13 -8.41
CA ALA A 122 5.32 -5.71 -8.65
C ALA A 122 5.63 -5.83 -10.14
N ARG A 123 4.70 -6.37 -10.94
CA ARG A 123 4.84 -6.44 -12.41
C ARG A 123 5.06 -5.08 -13.05
N SER A 124 4.36 -4.05 -12.58
CA SER A 124 4.52 -2.68 -13.09
C SER A 124 5.90 -2.11 -12.75
N ALA A 125 6.42 -2.43 -11.55
CA ALA A 125 7.75 -2.01 -11.12
C ALA A 125 8.83 -2.62 -12.03
N HIS A 126 8.82 -3.93 -12.22
CA HIS A 126 9.78 -4.61 -13.09
C HIS A 126 9.72 -4.15 -14.55
N ALA A 127 8.52 -3.85 -15.06
CA ALA A 127 8.38 -3.30 -16.41
C ALA A 127 9.00 -1.90 -16.54
N ALA A 128 8.88 -1.06 -15.51
CA ALA A 128 9.48 0.27 -15.49
C ALA A 128 11.02 0.19 -15.37
N GLU A 129 11.55 -0.74 -14.57
CA GLU A 129 12.98 -1.00 -14.44
C GLU A 129 13.60 -1.45 -15.77
N ALA A 130 12.95 -2.39 -16.47
CA ALA A 130 13.38 -2.87 -17.78
C ALA A 130 13.43 -1.73 -18.81
N ALA A 131 12.39 -0.89 -18.87
CA ALA A 131 12.33 0.25 -19.78
C ALA A 131 13.42 1.31 -19.49
N GLY A 132 13.72 1.58 -18.21
CA GLY A 132 14.77 2.52 -17.82
C GLY A 132 16.20 2.00 -18.04
N SER A 133 16.37 0.67 -18.12
CA SER A 133 17.67 0.03 -18.41
C SER A 133 17.99 0.04 -19.91
N ASP A 134 16.98 -0.15 -20.77
CA ASP A 134 17.13 -0.01 -22.23
C ASP A 134 17.52 1.42 -22.63
N GLU A 135 16.95 2.44 -21.96
CA GLU A 135 17.23 3.84 -22.28
C GLU A 135 18.65 4.29 -21.86
N LYS A 136 19.26 3.63 -20.87
CA LYS A 136 20.65 3.87 -20.45
C LYS A 136 21.68 3.17 -21.32
N THR A 137 21.31 2.11 -22.03
CA THR A 137 22.23 1.34 -22.89
C THR A 137 22.47 2.01 -24.25
N VAL A 138 21.64 3.00 -24.60
CA VAL A 138 21.68 3.72 -25.89
C VAL A 138 22.40 5.08 -25.80
N ARG A 139 22.96 5.46 -24.63
CA ARG A 139 23.70 6.72 -24.44
C ARG A 139 25.19 6.52 -24.23
#